data_AF-A0A847FW38-F1
#
_entry.id   AF-A0A847FW38-F1
#
_cell.length_a   1.000
_cell.length_b   1.000
_cell.length_c   1.000
_cell.angle_alpha   90.00
_cell.angle_beta   90.00
_cell.angle_gamma   90.00
#
_symmetry.space_group_name_H-M   'P 1'
#
loop_
_entity.id
_entity.type
_entity.pdbx_description
1 polymer ?
#
loop_
_entity_poly.entity_id
_entity_poly.type
_entity_poly.pdbx_seq_one_letter_code
_entity_poly.pdbx_strand_id
1 'polypeptide(L)'
;MNLSSVARLGRSSGILKLAICAGVLLLAAAAGFRTSALWLALPMLGVGAFVLLEYPVAGLLALVFAALLVSVDVSTGTAVRLNAATLLVPVLLGIWLLGMVLERKLRLAPSSTNRPLILLLAAGLLSLLIGTAFWDPAVPRPDGFTLVQLAQWGIFVLSAGAFWLAGNLVREESWLRRLTFFFALLAGTVAVVFVLMEFRIINSRALSDIITGAVIRAPFWLLLFSITGGQLLFNRDLSVRWRAVLVMGLAASLTYAFVIQRGQASNWATILAAGGVLAWLRWPRLRWPVIVLLVALILSGALTAAIYEFAGGDAEWQESGGSRMALIGRVLEVTLRNPITGLGPAAYRPYAGMEPLAYGRAFWIAPQINSHNNYVDLFSHVGLLGLTLFTWFAVEVVHSAVRLRRRFRTGFAAGYVNAMLGAWVGALILMLFADWILPFVYNIGFPGFQASVLVWLFVGGLVALEQLPMGQGAG
;
A
#
# COMPACT_ATOMS: atom_id res chain seq x y z
N MET A 1 30.04 -54.96 -14.02
CA MET A 1 29.23 -54.11 -13.12
C MET A 1 27.77 -54.49 -13.32
N ASN A 2 27.11 -55.00 -12.27
CA ASN A 2 25.92 -55.85 -12.36
C ASN A 2 24.62 -55.03 -12.37
N LEU A 3 23.73 -55.30 -13.34
CA LEU A 3 22.42 -54.64 -13.57
C LEU A 3 21.40 -54.85 -12.43
N SER A 4 21.76 -55.58 -11.38
CA SER A 4 20.95 -55.83 -10.17
C SER A 4 21.03 -54.72 -9.11
N SER A 5 21.86 -53.70 -9.32
CA SER A 5 22.07 -52.58 -8.36
C SER A 5 21.16 -51.37 -8.61
N VAL A 6 20.62 -51.21 -9.82
CA VAL A 6 19.75 -50.07 -10.19
C VAL A 6 18.28 -50.32 -9.81
N ALA A 7 17.85 -51.58 -9.68
CA ALA A 7 16.48 -51.93 -9.31
C ALA A 7 16.13 -51.72 -7.81
N ARG A 8 17.13 -51.52 -6.94
CA ARG A 8 16.91 -51.32 -5.48
C ARG A 8 16.62 -49.87 -5.08
N LEU A 9 16.89 -48.89 -5.95
CA LEU A 9 16.63 -47.47 -5.69
C LEU A 9 15.20 -47.03 -6.05
N GLY A 10 14.45 -47.83 -6.83
CA GLY A 10 13.05 -47.55 -7.15
C GLY A 10 12.06 -47.87 -6.02
N ARG A 11 12.35 -48.92 -5.21
CA ARG A 11 11.47 -49.38 -4.11
C ARG A 11 11.57 -48.54 -2.84
N SER A 12 12.69 -47.86 -2.56
CA SER A 12 12.82 -47.02 -1.36
C SER A 12 11.99 -45.73 -1.45
N SER A 13 11.66 -45.28 -2.66
CA SER A 13 10.85 -44.07 -2.86
C SER A 13 9.39 -44.23 -2.42
N GLY A 14 8.84 -45.45 -2.50
CA GLY A 14 7.47 -45.74 -2.07
C GLY A 14 7.34 -45.84 -0.56
N ILE A 15 8.29 -46.50 0.10
CA ILE A 15 8.30 -46.65 1.57
C ILE A 15 8.55 -45.30 2.25
N LEU A 16 9.46 -44.48 1.70
CA LEU A 16 9.70 -43.13 2.23
C LEU A 16 8.45 -42.24 2.10
N LYS A 17 7.75 -42.30 0.95
CA LYS A 17 6.48 -41.57 0.75
C LYS A 17 5.39 -42.06 1.70
N LEU A 18 5.25 -43.37 1.89
CA LEU A 18 4.31 -43.96 2.85
C LEU A 18 4.65 -43.58 4.29
N ALA A 19 5.93 -43.56 4.66
CA ALA A 19 6.39 -43.15 5.98
C ALA A 19 6.16 -41.66 6.23
N ILE A 20 6.36 -40.81 5.21
CA ILE A 20 6.03 -39.37 5.29
C ILE A 20 4.52 -39.19 5.42
N CYS A 21 3.71 -39.84 4.59
CA CYS A 21 2.24 -39.78 4.71
C CYS A 21 1.75 -40.27 6.06
N ALA A 22 2.26 -41.40 6.56
CA ALA A 22 1.91 -41.93 7.87
C ALA A 22 2.37 -41.00 9.01
N GLY A 23 3.57 -40.42 8.91
CA GLY A 23 4.08 -39.44 9.87
C GLY A 23 3.26 -38.16 9.90
N VAL A 24 2.84 -37.65 8.74
CA VAL A 24 1.95 -36.49 8.62
C VAL A 24 0.57 -36.79 9.20
N LEU A 25 0.01 -37.97 8.91
CA LEU A 25 -1.30 -38.39 9.47
C LEU A 25 -1.25 -38.59 10.99
N LEU A 26 -0.15 -39.15 11.52
CA LEU A 26 0.04 -39.31 12.97
C LEU A 26 0.26 -37.97 13.66
N LEU A 27 1.01 -37.04 13.06
CA LEU A 27 1.15 -35.67 13.56
C LEU A 27 -0.18 -34.92 13.51
N ALA A 28 -0.97 -35.09 12.45
CA ALA A 28 -2.31 -34.50 12.34
C ALA A 28 -3.27 -35.07 13.38
N ALA A 29 -3.24 -36.39 13.63
CA ALA A 29 -4.03 -37.03 14.67
C ALA A 29 -3.61 -36.57 16.07
N ALA A 30 -2.31 -36.54 16.36
CA ALA A 30 -1.77 -36.08 17.64
C ALA A 30 -2.07 -34.60 17.92
N ALA A 31 -1.99 -33.75 16.89
CA ALA A 31 -2.41 -32.35 16.96
C ALA A 31 -3.94 -32.23 17.15
N GLY A 32 -4.73 -33.13 16.56
CA GLY A 32 -6.18 -33.21 16.75
C GLY A 32 -6.60 -33.59 18.19
N PHE A 33 -5.81 -34.40 18.89
CA PHE A 33 -6.06 -34.76 20.30
C PHE A 33 -5.70 -33.65 21.31
N ARG A 34 -4.91 -32.65 20.89
CA ARG A 34 -4.59 -31.47 21.69
C ARG A 34 -5.09 -30.23 20.95
N THR A 35 -6.40 -29.95 21.07
CA THR A 35 -7.07 -28.77 20.50
C THR A 35 -6.58 -27.47 21.14
N SER A 36 -5.34 -27.10 20.86
CA SER A 36 -4.82 -25.76 21.09
C SER A 36 -4.44 -25.17 19.74
N ALA A 37 -4.92 -23.96 19.48
CA ALA A 37 -4.56 -23.19 18.29
C ALA A 37 -3.04 -23.08 18.13
N LEU A 38 -2.27 -23.14 19.23
CA LEU A 38 -0.81 -23.11 19.22
C LEU A 38 -0.19 -24.34 18.53
N TRP A 39 -0.74 -25.54 18.75
CA TRP A 39 -0.23 -26.78 18.16
C TRP A 39 -0.55 -26.93 16.68
N LEU A 40 -1.59 -26.23 16.19
CA LEU A 40 -1.86 -26.09 14.75
C LEU A 40 -1.05 -24.95 14.13
N ALA A 41 -0.85 -23.85 14.86
CA ALA A 41 -0.07 -22.71 14.40
C ALA A 41 1.42 -23.03 14.22
N LEU A 42 2.04 -23.80 15.12
CA LEU A 42 3.46 -24.11 15.06
C LEU A 42 3.89 -24.86 13.78
N PRO A 43 3.23 -25.95 13.36
CA PRO A 43 3.51 -26.59 12.07
C PRO A 43 3.23 -25.67 10.87
N MET A 44 2.16 -24.89 10.91
CA MET A 44 1.84 -23.94 9.84
C MET A 44 2.90 -22.84 9.72
N LEU A 45 3.40 -22.33 10.85
CA LEU A 45 4.51 -21.39 10.91
C LEU A 45 5.81 -22.04 10.42
N GLY A 46 6.07 -23.30 10.79
CA GLY A 46 7.23 -24.05 10.32
C GLY A 46 7.22 -24.28 8.80
N VAL A 47 6.10 -24.73 8.25
CA VAL A 47 5.90 -24.89 6.80
C VAL A 47 5.97 -23.53 6.10
N GLY A 48 5.32 -22.50 6.66
CA GLY A 48 5.37 -21.15 6.12
C GLY A 48 6.78 -20.59 6.07
N ALA A 49 7.54 -20.71 7.17
CA ALA A 49 8.94 -20.29 7.23
C ALA A 49 9.81 -21.06 6.23
N PHE A 50 9.64 -22.38 6.14
CA PHE A 50 10.36 -23.19 5.16
C PHE A 50 10.06 -22.76 3.72
N VAL A 51 8.78 -22.57 3.38
CA VAL A 51 8.36 -22.09 2.05
C VAL A 51 8.92 -20.70 1.75
N LEU A 52 8.98 -19.79 2.72
CA LEU A 52 9.52 -18.45 2.54
C LEU A 52 11.05 -18.45 2.36
N LEU A 53 11.76 -19.38 2.99
CA LEU A 53 13.20 -19.54 2.79
C LEU A 53 13.52 -20.10 1.39
N GLU A 54 12.73 -21.08 0.93
CA GLU A 54 12.93 -21.71 -0.39
C GLU A 54 12.40 -20.85 -1.54
N TYR A 55 11.26 -20.19 -1.34
CA TYR A 55 10.58 -19.35 -2.33
C TYR A 55 10.20 -17.98 -1.75
N PRO A 56 11.17 -17.06 -1.54
CA PRO A 56 10.90 -15.75 -0.95
C PRO A 56 9.82 -14.94 -1.66
N VAL A 57 9.69 -15.10 -2.99
CA VAL A 57 8.66 -14.44 -3.81
C VAL A 57 7.23 -14.83 -3.41
N ALA A 58 7.01 -16.03 -2.86
CA ALA A 58 5.71 -16.44 -2.34
C ALA A 58 5.29 -15.59 -1.13
N GLY A 59 6.25 -14.97 -0.43
CA GLY A 59 6.01 -14.00 0.63
C GLY A 59 5.20 -12.79 0.17
N LEU A 60 5.29 -12.40 -1.10
CA LEU A 60 4.48 -11.31 -1.64
C LEU A 60 2.98 -11.68 -1.72
N LEU A 61 2.67 -12.94 -2.05
CA LEU A 61 1.30 -13.47 -2.01
C LEU A 61 0.80 -13.54 -0.56
N ALA A 62 1.65 -14.00 0.36
CA ALA A 62 1.34 -14.03 1.77
C ALA A 62 1.08 -12.62 2.32
N LEU A 63 1.81 -11.61 1.85
CA LEU A 63 1.58 -10.21 2.23
C LEU A 63 0.22 -9.70 1.76
N VAL A 64 -0.18 -9.99 0.52
CA VAL A 64 -1.52 -9.67 0.02
C VAL A 64 -2.60 -10.37 0.85
N PHE A 65 -2.41 -11.65 1.16
CA PHE A 65 -3.36 -12.41 1.98
C PHE A 65 -3.46 -11.84 3.41
N ALA A 66 -2.33 -11.59 4.05
CA ALA A 66 -2.26 -11.02 5.40
C ALA A 66 -2.87 -9.63 5.48
N ALA A 67 -2.64 -8.79 4.47
CA ALA A 67 -3.19 -7.45 4.42
C ALA A 67 -4.72 -7.43 4.29
N LEU A 68 -5.34 -8.45 3.70
CA LEU A 68 -6.77 -8.45 3.40
C LEU A 68 -7.61 -9.32 4.35
N LEU A 69 -7.07 -10.45 4.82
CA LEU A 69 -7.85 -11.49 5.52
C LEU A 69 -7.29 -11.90 6.90
N VAL A 70 -6.11 -11.42 7.31
CA VAL A 70 -5.55 -11.75 8.63
C VAL A 70 -5.83 -10.59 9.58
N SER A 71 -6.97 -10.64 10.24
CA SER A 71 -7.48 -9.66 11.22
C SER A 71 -6.83 -9.79 12.60
N VAL A 72 -5.51 -10.00 12.64
CA VAL A 72 -4.73 -10.07 13.88
C VAL A 72 -3.95 -8.78 14.07
N ASP A 73 -4.22 -8.10 15.18
CA ASP A 73 -3.51 -6.90 15.62
C ASP A 73 -2.79 -7.15 16.94
N VAL A 74 -1.53 -6.73 17.01
CA VAL A 74 -0.72 -6.77 18.24
C VAL A 74 -0.68 -5.37 18.85
N SER A 75 -1.15 -5.25 20.10
CA SER A 75 -1.03 -4.01 20.86
C SER A 75 0.42 -3.76 21.27
N THR A 76 0.88 -2.53 21.14
CA THR A 76 2.22 -2.11 21.58
C THR A 76 2.25 -1.61 23.03
N GLY A 77 1.11 -1.68 23.75
CA GLY A 77 0.96 -1.05 25.06
C GLY A 77 0.71 0.47 25.01
N THR A 78 0.60 1.04 23.81
CA THR A 78 0.27 2.44 23.56
C THR A 78 -0.97 2.55 22.67
N ALA A 79 -1.30 3.76 22.18
CA ALA A 79 -2.37 3.96 21.19
C ALA A 79 -2.11 3.25 19.84
N VAL A 80 -0.91 2.69 19.63
CA VAL A 80 -0.48 2.06 18.38
C VAL A 80 -0.74 0.54 18.38
N ARG A 81 -1.34 0.05 17.29
CA ARG A 81 -1.55 -1.38 17.01
C ARG A 81 -0.83 -1.79 15.72
N LEU A 82 -0.18 -2.94 15.72
CA LEU A 82 0.54 -3.50 14.57
C LEU A 82 -0.27 -4.65 13.97
N ASN A 83 -0.71 -4.51 12.72
CA ASN A 83 -1.39 -5.59 12.00
C ASN A 83 -0.40 -6.61 11.42
N ALA A 84 -0.93 -7.76 11.01
CA ALA A 84 -0.16 -8.84 10.39
C ALA A 84 0.71 -8.39 9.20
N ALA A 85 0.22 -7.51 8.33
CA ALA A 85 0.99 -7.01 7.18
C ALA A 85 2.19 -6.16 7.63
N THR A 86 2.00 -5.33 8.67
CA THR A 86 3.07 -4.52 9.27
C THR A 86 4.19 -5.38 9.84
N LEU A 87 3.85 -6.53 10.44
CA LEU A 87 4.82 -7.47 11.00
C LEU A 87 5.50 -8.34 9.94
N LEU A 88 4.78 -8.67 8.86
CA LEU A 88 5.28 -9.54 7.81
C LEU A 88 6.32 -8.84 6.91
N VAL A 89 6.18 -7.55 6.64
CA VAL A 89 7.16 -6.82 5.79
C VAL A 89 8.59 -6.90 6.36
N PRO A 90 8.87 -6.60 7.64
CA PRO A 90 10.19 -6.80 8.25
C PRO A 90 10.73 -8.22 8.12
N VAL A 91 9.87 -9.23 8.29
CA VAL A 91 10.25 -10.64 8.16
C VAL A 91 10.71 -10.94 6.73
N LEU A 92 9.94 -10.51 5.73
CA LEU A 92 10.29 -10.67 4.32
C LEU A 92 11.57 -9.91 3.95
N LEU A 93 11.74 -8.69 4.46
CA LEU A 93 12.99 -7.92 4.30
C LEU A 93 14.16 -8.67 4.92
N GLY A 94 14.01 -9.20 6.13
CA GLY A 94 15.04 -9.98 6.81
C GLY A 94 15.46 -11.22 6.02
N ILE A 95 14.49 -11.99 5.52
CA ILE A 95 14.74 -13.17 4.67
C ILE A 95 15.49 -12.77 3.40
N TRP A 96 15.03 -11.72 2.71
CA TRP A 96 15.67 -11.25 1.48
C TRP A 96 17.08 -10.72 1.71
N LEU A 97 17.30 -9.92 2.77
CA LEU A 97 18.62 -9.42 3.17
C LEU A 97 19.56 -10.57 3.54
N LEU A 98 19.08 -11.54 4.32
CA LEU A 98 19.85 -12.74 4.67
C LEU A 98 20.27 -13.51 3.42
N GLY A 99 19.34 -13.71 2.48
CA GLY A 99 19.63 -14.32 1.17
C GLY A 99 20.74 -13.57 0.42
N MET A 100 20.68 -12.25 0.33
CA MET A 100 21.73 -11.45 -0.31
C MET A 100 23.08 -11.54 0.39
N VAL A 101 23.11 -11.60 1.73
CA VAL A 101 24.34 -11.76 2.52
C VAL A 101 24.95 -13.14 2.30
N LEU A 102 24.13 -14.20 2.33
CA LEU A 102 24.57 -15.58 2.08
C LEU A 102 25.10 -15.75 0.66
N GLU A 103 24.46 -15.11 -0.33
CA GLU A 103 24.92 -15.08 -1.73
C GLU A 103 26.11 -14.13 -1.98
N ARG A 104 26.53 -13.34 -0.97
CA ARG A 104 27.55 -12.28 -1.07
C ARG A 104 27.29 -11.26 -2.17
N LYS A 105 26.02 -10.96 -2.44
CA LYS A 105 25.56 -10.04 -3.49
C LYS A 105 24.60 -9.00 -2.90
N LEU A 106 25.16 -8.00 -2.22
CA LEU A 106 24.41 -6.84 -1.73
C LEU A 106 24.12 -5.87 -2.88
N ARG A 107 23.16 -6.22 -3.74
CA ARG A 107 22.75 -5.39 -4.88
C ARG A 107 21.24 -5.32 -4.98
N LEU A 108 20.73 -4.08 -4.98
CA LEU A 108 19.36 -3.80 -5.37
C LEU A 108 19.22 -3.92 -6.89
N ALA A 109 18.04 -4.34 -7.34
CA ALA A 109 17.60 -4.23 -8.72
C ALA A 109 17.83 -2.79 -9.21
N PRO A 110 18.65 -2.57 -10.26
CA PRO A 110 18.96 -1.23 -10.74
C PRO A 110 17.70 -0.48 -11.20
N SER A 111 17.39 0.63 -10.54
CA SER A 111 16.31 1.53 -10.93
C SER A 111 16.63 2.96 -10.52
N SER A 112 16.20 3.93 -11.34
CA SER A 112 16.37 5.36 -11.03
C SER A 112 15.59 5.79 -9.78
N THR A 113 14.57 5.01 -9.40
CA THR A 113 13.75 5.22 -8.19
C THR A 113 14.51 4.96 -6.88
N ASN A 114 15.57 4.15 -6.89
CA ASN A 114 16.24 3.74 -5.65
C ASN A 114 16.93 4.91 -4.94
N ARG A 115 17.64 5.75 -5.69
CA ARG A 115 18.43 6.85 -5.12
C ARG A 115 17.57 7.87 -4.36
N PRO A 116 16.51 8.46 -4.94
CA PRO A 116 15.67 9.40 -4.19
C PRO A 116 15.00 8.75 -2.98
N LEU A 117 14.59 7.49 -3.08
CA LEU A 117 13.94 6.78 -1.98
C LEU A 117 14.92 6.53 -0.80
N ILE A 118 16.15 6.08 -1.08
CA ILE A 118 17.19 5.91 -0.05
C ILE A 118 17.51 7.25 0.62
N LEU A 119 17.68 8.30 -0.18
CA LEU A 119 17.95 9.64 0.33
C LEU A 119 16.79 10.18 1.17
N LEU A 120 15.54 9.89 0.81
CA LEU A 120 14.37 10.24 1.62
C LEU A 120 14.40 9.56 3.00
N LEU A 121 14.72 8.27 3.05
CA LEU A 121 14.84 7.54 4.32
C LEU A 121 15.98 8.10 5.18
N ALA A 122 17.12 8.43 4.55
CA ALA A 122 18.25 9.07 5.22
C ALA A 122 17.89 10.47 5.72
N ALA A 123 17.15 11.26 4.95
CA ALA A 123 16.63 12.56 5.37
C ALA A 123 15.68 12.44 6.57
N GLY A 124 14.92 11.36 6.67
CA GLY A 124 14.12 11.01 7.85
C GLY A 124 14.96 10.86 9.13
N LEU A 125 16.07 10.12 9.05
CA LEU A 125 16.99 9.95 10.17
C LEU A 125 17.73 11.25 10.50
N LEU A 126 18.16 11.99 9.48
CA LEU A 126 18.79 13.30 9.65
C LEU A 126 17.84 14.29 10.35
N SER A 127 16.59 14.33 9.92
CA SER A 127 15.55 15.15 10.54
C SER A 127 15.27 14.73 11.99
N LEU A 128 15.23 13.42 12.29
CA LEU A 128 15.12 12.92 13.66
C LEU A 128 16.30 13.41 14.53
N LEU A 129 17.52 13.32 14.02
CA LEU A 129 18.73 13.76 14.71
C LEU A 129 18.69 15.28 14.99
N ILE A 130 18.45 16.08 13.95
CA ILE A 130 18.38 17.55 14.04
C ILE A 130 17.22 17.96 14.96
N GLY A 131 16.03 17.41 14.75
CA GLY A 131 14.84 17.71 15.55
C GLY A 131 15.01 17.32 17.03
N THR A 132 15.80 16.29 17.32
CA THR A 132 16.16 15.93 18.70
C THR A 132 17.22 16.88 19.28
N ALA A 133 18.23 17.24 18.50
CA ALA A 133 19.32 18.11 18.96
C ALA A 133 18.88 19.55 19.22
N PHE A 134 17.95 20.05 18.41
CA PHE A 134 17.39 21.40 18.50
C PHE A 134 15.97 21.40 19.09
N TRP A 135 15.65 20.42 19.93
CA TRP A 135 14.34 20.36 20.59
C TRP A 135 14.15 21.59 21.48
N ASP A 136 13.03 22.28 21.33
CA ASP A 136 12.68 23.45 22.14
C ASP A 136 12.42 23.04 23.60
N PRO A 137 13.21 23.53 24.58
CA PRO A 137 13.04 23.17 25.99
C PRO A 137 11.69 23.60 26.57
N ALA A 138 11.00 24.56 25.96
CA ALA A 138 9.67 24.99 26.39
C ALA A 138 8.56 23.99 26.00
N VAL A 139 8.86 23.02 25.12
CA VAL A 139 7.92 22.00 24.66
C VAL A 139 8.14 20.71 25.43
N PRO A 140 7.18 20.26 26.27
CA PRO A 140 7.29 19.00 26.99
C PRO A 140 7.45 17.85 26.00
N ARG A 141 8.54 17.10 26.18
CA ARG A 141 8.82 15.90 25.37
C ARG A 141 8.20 14.69 26.07
N PRO A 142 7.28 13.95 25.42
CA PRO A 142 6.71 12.75 26.02
C PRO A 142 7.78 11.69 26.34
N ASP A 143 7.57 10.92 27.39
CA ASP A 143 8.44 9.79 27.72
C ASP A 143 8.47 8.77 26.60
N GLY A 144 9.67 8.26 26.27
CA GLY A 144 9.85 7.29 25.19
C GLY A 144 9.53 7.82 23.78
N PHE A 145 9.37 9.14 23.59
CA PHE A 145 8.95 9.73 22.31
C PHE A 145 9.83 9.33 21.13
N THR A 146 11.14 9.14 21.34
CA THR A 146 12.07 8.64 20.30
C THR A 146 11.58 7.34 19.66
N LEU A 147 10.96 6.43 20.42
CA LEU A 147 10.38 5.20 19.86
C LEU A 147 9.22 5.51 18.90
N VAL A 148 8.39 6.50 19.22
CA VAL A 148 7.30 6.95 18.33
C VAL A 148 7.85 7.60 17.07
N GLN A 149 8.91 8.40 17.18
CA GLN A 149 9.59 8.99 16.02
C GLN A 149 10.18 7.91 15.12
N LEU A 150 10.84 6.89 15.71
CA LEU A 150 11.34 5.73 14.98
C LEU A 150 10.20 4.90 14.39
N ALA A 151 9.05 4.79 15.05
CA ALA A 151 7.88 4.12 14.50
C ALA A 151 7.30 4.87 13.29
N GLN A 152 7.20 6.20 13.35
CA GLN A 152 6.80 7.03 12.22
C GLN A 152 7.77 6.90 11.04
N TRP A 153 9.08 6.97 11.31
CA TRP A 153 10.10 6.72 10.28
C TRP A 153 10.03 5.27 9.76
N GLY A 154 9.71 4.32 10.65
CA GLY A 154 9.49 2.92 10.33
C GLY A 154 8.41 2.75 9.27
N ILE A 155 7.31 3.50 9.30
CA ILE A 155 6.29 3.47 8.24
C ILE A 155 6.91 3.79 6.86
N PHE A 156 7.83 4.76 6.78
CA PHE A 156 8.52 5.09 5.52
C PHE A 156 9.43 3.94 5.07
N VAL A 157 10.16 3.34 6.00
CA VAL A 157 11.04 2.19 5.73
C VAL A 157 10.25 0.97 5.28
N LEU A 158 9.12 0.66 5.92
CA LEU A 158 8.28 -0.47 5.55
C LEU A 158 7.62 -0.27 4.19
N SER A 159 7.19 0.96 3.88
CA SER A 159 6.70 1.33 2.54
C SER A 159 7.76 1.14 1.47
N ALA A 160 8.97 1.70 1.68
CA ALA A 160 10.10 1.51 0.77
C ALA A 160 10.51 0.03 0.66
N GLY A 161 10.45 -0.69 1.76
CA GLY A 161 10.73 -2.11 1.84
C GLY A 161 9.77 -2.95 1.01
N ALA A 162 8.46 -2.70 1.09
CA ALA A 162 7.48 -3.38 0.25
C ALA A 162 7.72 -3.13 -1.26
N PHE A 163 8.06 -1.89 -1.62
CA PHE A 163 8.45 -1.53 -2.98
C PHE A 163 9.70 -2.30 -3.44
N TRP A 164 10.76 -2.34 -2.62
CA TRP A 164 11.98 -3.09 -2.96
C TRP A 164 11.78 -4.60 -3.00
N LEU A 165 10.98 -5.16 -2.09
CA LEU A 165 10.67 -6.60 -2.08
C LEU A 165 10.05 -7.02 -3.42
N ALA A 166 9.07 -6.28 -3.94
CA ALA A 166 8.53 -6.56 -5.27
C ALA A 166 9.58 -6.41 -6.38
N GLY A 167 10.33 -5.30 -6.37
CA GLY A 167 11.33 -5.02 -7.41
C GLY A 167 12.49 -6.01 -7.48
N ASN A 168 12.80 -6.71 -6.38
CA ASN A 168 13.95 -7.62 -6.28
C ASN A 168 13.58 -9.11 -6.26
N LEU A 169 12.43 -9.48 -5.67
CA LEU A 169 12.02 -10.87 -5.57
C LEU A 169 11.29 -11.36 -6.82
N VAL A 170 10.62 -10.47 -7.55
CA VAL A 170 9.95 -10.83 -8.80
C VAL A 170 10.98 -10.82 -9.93
N ARG A 171 11.45 -12.01 -10.32
CA ARG A 171 12.44 -12.19 -11.39
C ARG A 171 11.84 -12.68 -12.72
N GLU A 172 10.56 -13.03 -12.72
CA GLU A 172 9.84 -13.54 -13.89
C GLU A 172 8.48 -12.86 -14.01
N GLU A 173 8.01 -12.65 -15.25
CA GLU A 173 6.66 -12.12 -15.51
C GLU A 173 5.57 -13.04 -14.93
N SER A 174 5.81 -14.35 -14.91
CA SER A 174 4.91 -15.37 -14.37
C SER A 174 4.50 -15.07 -12.92
N TRP A 175 5.45 -14.65 -12.08
CA TRP A 175 5.22 -14.31 -10.69
C TRP A 175 4.49 -12.99 -10.52
N LEU A 176 4.81 -11.98 -11.33
CA LEU A 176 4.08 -10.71 -11.32
C LEU A 176 2.62 -10.90 -11.73
N ARG A 177 2.40 -11.76 -12.74
CA ARG A 177 1.08 -12.18 -13.19
C ARG A 177 0.32 -12.88 -12.08
N ARG A 178 0.92 -13.88 -11.42
CA ARG A 178 0.33 -14.57 -10.26
C ARG A 178 -0.04 -13.59 -9.15
N LEU A 179 0.87 -12.70 -8.76
CA LEU A 179 0.62 -11.69 -7.72
C LEU A 179 -0.57 -10.77 -8.08
N THR A 180 -0.61 -10.29 -9.32
CA THR A 180 -1.67 -9.39 -9.78
C THR A 180 -3.02 -10.05 -9.83
N PHE A 181 -3.11 -11.25 -10.43
CA PHE A 181 -4.39 -11.96 -10.52
C PHE A 181 -4.82 -12.55 -9.19
N PHE A 182 -3.88 -12.93 -8.32
CA PHE A 182 -4.17 -13.32 -6.94
C PHE A 182 -4.79 -12.14 -6.16
N PHE A 183 -4.17 -10.96 -6.21
CA PHE A 183 -4.74 -9.76 -5.61
C PHE A 183 -6.09 -9.42 -6.23
N ALA A 184 -6.22 -9.37 -7.56
CA ALA A 184 -7.48 -9.02 -8.22
C ALA A 184 -8.62 -9.97 -7.86
N LEU A 185 -8.34 -11.28 -7.74
CA LEU A 185 -9.31 -12.26 -7.27
C LEU A 185 -9.65 -12.05 -5.79
N LEU A 186 -8.64 -11.97 -4.92
CA LEU A 186 -8.83 -11.89 -3.48
C LEU A 186 -9.49 -10.57 -3.07
N ALA A 187 -8.90 -9.44 -3.47
CA ALA A 187 -9.42 -8.10 -3.24
C ALA A 187 -10.76 -7.89 -3.95
N GLY A 188 -10.94 -8.41 -5.17
CA GLY A 188 -12.22 -8.34 -5.88
C GLY A 188 -13.34 -9.07 -5.15
N THR A 189 -13.08 -10.29 -4.67
CA THR A 189 -14.04 -11.05 -3.85
C THR A 189 -14.36 -10.33 -2.56
N VAL A 190 -13.33 -9.88 -1.83
CA VAL A 190 -13.50 -9.12 -0.59
C VAL A 190 -14.31 -7.84 -0.81
N ALA A 191 -14.03 -7.10 -1.89
CA ALA A 191 -14.76 -5.89 -2.27
C ALA A 191 -16.24 -6.17 -2.58
N VAL A 192 -16.53 -7.21 -3.35
CA VAL A 192 -17.92 -7.60 -3.66
C VAL A 192 -18.66 -7.99 -2.39
N VAL A 193 -18.07 -8.85 -1.55
CA VAL A 193 -18.66 -9.25 -0.27
C VAL A 193 -18.92 -8.02 0.60
N PHE A 194 -17.95 -7.11 0.71
CA PHE A 194 -18.08 -5.90 1.49
C PHE A 194 -19.23 -5.00 1.00
N VAL A 195 -19.31 -4.75 -0.32
CA VAL A 195 -20.41 -3.98 -0.92
C VAL A 195 -21.76 -4.64 -0.65
N LEU A 196 -21.86 -5.97 -0.75
CA LEU A 196 -23.10 -6.69 -0.45
C LEU A 196 -23.49 -6.61 1.04
N MET A 197 -22.50 -6.57 1.95
CA MET A 197 -22.75 -6.36 3.38
C MET A 197 -23.23 -4.94 3.68
N GLU A 198 -22.66 -3.92 3.05
CA GLU A 198 -23.09 -2.52 3.19
C GLU A 198 -24.55 -2.33 2.71
N PHE A 199 -24.95 -3.01 1.64
CA PHE A 199 -26.36 -3.07 1.21
C PHE A 199 -27.24 -3.99 2.07
N ARG A 200 -26.69 -4.60 3.13
CA ARG A 200 -27.37 -5.54 4.04
C ARG A 200 -27.96 -6.77 3.32
N ILE A 201 -27.41 -7.12 2.15
CA ILE A 201 -27.78 -8.33 1.40
C ILE A 201 -27.18 -9.56 2.07
N ILE A 202 -25.96 -9.42 2.62
CA ILE A 202 -25.29 -10.42 3.43
C ILE A 202 -25.13 -9.85 4.84
N ASN A 203 -25.53 -10.61 5.86
CA ASN A 203 -25.27 -10.25 7.26
C ASN A 203 -24.57 -11.41 7.95
N SER A 204 -23.24 -11.36 8.00
CA SER A 204 -22.42 -12.43 8.59
C SER A 204 -21.31 -11.84 9.44
N ARG A 205 -21.41 -12.05 10.75
CA ARG A 205 -20.37 -11.69 11.72
C ARG A 205 -19.05 -12.41 11.45
N ALA A 206 -19.12 -13.67 10.99
CA ALA A 206 -17.92 -14.42 10.63
C ALA A 206 -17.14 -13.75 9.49
N LEU A 207 -17.84 -13.15 8.51
CA LEU A 207 -17.18 -12.42 7.42
C LEU A 207 -16.62 -11.08 7.90
N SER A 208 -17.32 -10.36 8.78
CA SER A 208 -16.79 -9.12 9.35
C SER A 208 -15.55 -9.34 10.20
N ASP A 209 -15.45 -10.49 10.88
CA ASP A 209 -14.30 -10.83 11.72
C ASP A 209 -13.07 -11.23 10.89
N ILE A 210 -13.25 -11.71 9.64
CA ILE A 210 -12.17 -12.11 8.74
C ILE A 210 -11.66 -10.93 7.90
N ILE A 211 -12.58 -10.08 7.40
CA ILE A 211 -12.21 -8.96 6.54
C ILE A 211 -11.48 -7.90 7.37
N THR A 212 -10.26 -7.59 6.98
CA THR A 212 -9.45 -6.59 7.67
C THR A 212 -9.95 -5.16 7.42
N GLY A 213 -9.49 -4.24 8.28
CA GLY A 213 -9.72 -2.80 8.11
C GLY A 213 -9.08 -2.20 6.85
N ALA A 214 -8.38 -2.96 6.00
CA ALA A 214 -7.87 -2.45 4.73
C ALA A 214 -8.99 -2.03 3.77
N VAL A 215 -10.13 -2.72 3.80
CA VAL A 215 -11.25 -2.53 2.85
C VAL A 215 -11.99 -1.22 3.08
N ILE A 216 -11.97 -0.66 4.28
CA ILE A 216 -12.59 0.64 4.56
C ILE A 216 -11.69 1.82 4.18
N ARG A 217 -10.55 1.58 3.54
CA ARG A 217 -9.55 2.62 3.24
C ARG A 217 -9.41 2.84 1.75
N ALA A 218 -9.26 4.11 1.37
CA ALA A 218 -9.13 4.54 -0.02
C ALA A 218 -8.01 3.84 -0.83
N PRO A 219 -6.80 3.55 -0.28
CA PRO A 219 -5.74 2.87 -1.04
C PRO A 219 -6.16 1.51 -1.61
N PHE A 220 -7.00 0.76 -0.89
CA PHE A 220 -7.49 -0.55 -1.32
C PHE A 220 -8.33 -0.42 -2.61
N TRP A 221 -9.32 0.48 -2.59
CA TRP A 221 -10.22 0.71 -3.72
C TRP A 221 -9.52 1.32 -4.92
N LEU A 222 -8.62 2.28 -4.68
CA LEU A 222 -7.77 2.86 -5.72
C LEU A 222 -6.95 1.79 -6.45
N LEU A 223 -6.28 0.90 -5.69
CA LEU A 223 -5.44 -0.14 -6.27
C LEU A 223 -6.27 -1.19 -7.02
N LEU A 224 -7.37 -1.66 -6.44
CA LEU A 224 -8.29 -2.60 -7.06
C LEU A 224 -8.86 -2.05 -8.37
N PHE A 225 -9.36 -0.81 -8.34
CA PHE A 225 -9.87 -0.12 -9.52
C PHE A 225 -8.78 -0.01 -10.61
N SER A 226 -7.58 0.42 -10.24
CA SER A 226 -6.49 0.63 -11.19
C SER A 226 -6.02 -0.69 -11.83
N ILE A 227 -5.88 -1.76 -11.05
CA ILE A 227 -5.50 -3.09 -11.56
C ILE A 227 -6.60 -3.66 -12.46
N THR A 228 -7.85 -3.64 -12.01
CA THR A 228 -8.96 -4.17 -12.81
C THR A 228 -9.17 -3.38 -14.10
N GLY A 229 -9.20 -2.05 -14.01
CA GLY A 229 -9.31 -1.15 -15.17
C GLY A 229 -8.13 -1.27 -16.13
N GLY A 230 -6.90 -1.25 -15.63
CA GLY A 230 -5.70 -1.36 -16.47
C GLY A 230 -5.61 -2.70 -17.20
N GLN A 231 -5.89 -3.81 -16.52
CA GLN A 231 -5.94 -5.13 -17.17
C GLN A 231 -7.07 -5.20 -18.21
N LEU A 232 -8.30 -4.77 -17.88
CA LEU A 232 -9.43 -4.81 -18.83
C LEU A 232 -9.19 -3.96 -20.07
N LEU A 233 -8.57 -2.79 -19.94
CA LEU A 233 -8.37 -1.86 -21.05
C LEU A 233 -7.19 -2.24 -21.94
N PHE A 234 -6.12 -2.81 -21.38
CA PHE A 234 -4.84 -2.98 -22.11
C PHE A 234 -4.41 -4.44 -22.29
N ASN A 235 -4.91 -5.39 -21.49
CA ASN A 235 -4.62 -6.81 -21.65
C ASN A 235 -5.68 -7.50 -22.52
N ARG A 236 -5.33 -7.78 -23.78
CA ARG A 236 -6.25 -8.42 -24.75
C ARG A 236 -6.36 -9.94 -24.56
N ASP A 237 -5.38 -10.53 -23.89
CA ASP A 237 -5.22 -11.99 -23.76
C ASP A 237 -5.96 -12.55 -22.53
N LEU A 238 -6.83 -11.72 -21.92
CA LEU A 238 -7.68 -12.13 -20.81
C LEU A 238 -8.73 -13.14 -21.26
N SER A 239 -8.77 -14.29 -20.59
CA SER A 239 -9.87 -15.24 -20.71
C SER A 239 -11.18 -14.64 -20.21
N VAL A 240 -12.31 -15.16 -20.69
CA VAL A 240 -13.66 -14.69 -20.29
C VAL A 240 -13.84 -14.74 -18.76
N ARG A 241 -13.32 -15.78 -18.10
CA ARG A 241 -13.38 -15.91 -16.63
C ARG A 241 -12.67 -14.76 -15.93
N TRP A 242 -11.44 -14.42 -16.35
CA TRP A 242 -10.70 -13.31 -15.77
C TRP A 242 -11.34 -11.95 -16.09
N ARG A 243 -11.89 -11.78 -17.29
CA ARG A 243 -12.66 -10.57 -17.61
C ARG A 243 -13.83 -10.39 -16.65
N ALA A 244 -14.59 -11.46 -16.37
CA ALA A 244 -15.71 -11.40 -15.42
C ALA A 244 -15.24 -11.01 -14.00
N VAL A 245 -14.17 -11.64 -13.48
CA VAL A 245 -13.59 -11.30 -12.18
C VAL A 245 -13.18 -9.83 -12.10
N LEU A 246 -12.48 -9.34 -13.13
CA LEU A 246 -12.03 -7.94 -13.16
C LEU A 246 -13.20 -6.96 -13.29
N VAL A 247 -14.22 -7.28 -14.09
CA VAL A 247 -15.43 -6.46 -14.21
C VAL A 247 -16.18 -6.38 -12.88
N MET A 248 -16.30 -7.49 -12.15
CA MET A 248 -16.93 -7.48 -10.82
C MET A 248 -16.14 -6.61 -9.82
N GLY A 249 -14.81 -6.72 -9.79
CA GLY A 249 -13.97 -5.87 -8.94
C GLY A 249 -14.06 -4.39 -9.30
N LEU A 250 -14.11 -4.08 -10.60
CA LEU A 250 -14.30 -2.72 -11.11
C LEU A 250 -15.66 -2.17 -10.69
N ALA A 251 -16.74 -2.94 -10.89
CA ALA A 251 -18.09 -2.56 -10.52
C ALA A 251 -18.22 -2.34 -9.01
N ALA A 252 -17.66 -3.24 -8.19
CA ALA A 252 -17.64 -3.06 -6.74
C ALA A 252 -16.92 -1.77 -6.33
N SER A 253 -15.80 -1.45 -6.98
CA SER A 253 -15.04 -0.22 -6.69
C SER A 253 -15.82 1.05 -7.04
N LEU A 254 -16.50 1.06 -8.20
CA LEU A 254 -17.35 2.18 -8.61
C LEU A 254 -18.56 2.33 -7.68
N THR A 255 -19.23 1.23 -7.34
CA THR A 255 -20.38 1.25 -6.42
C THR A 255 -19.96 1.74 -5.04
N TYR A 256 -18.84 1.25 -4.51
CA TYR A 256 -18.35 1.71 -3.22
C TYR A 256 -18.08 3.21 -3.21
N ALA A 257 -17.34 3.72 -4.19
CA ALA A 257 -16.92 5.12 -4.20
C ALA A 257 -18.04 6.12 -4.52
N PHE A 258 -18.94 5.78 -5.47
CA PHE A 258 -19.95 6.74 -5.95
C PHE A 258 -21.34 6.54 -5.36
N VAL A 259 -21.62 5.39 -4.74
CA VAL A 259 -22.93 5.08 -4.14
C VAL A 259 -22.83 5.00 -2.62
N ILE A 260 -21.98 4.11 -2.10
CA ILE A 260 -21.92 3.84 -0.65
C ILE A 260 -21.17 4.95 0.09
N GLN A 261 -19.99 5.33 -0.39
CA GLN A 261 -19.08 6.29 0.26
C GLN A 261 -18.97 7.60 -0.50
N ARG A 262 -20.10 8.07 -1.06
CA ARG A 262 -20.17 9.31 -1.84
C ARG A 262 -19.66 10.53 -1.06
N GLY A 263 -19.92 10.59 0.24
CA GLY A 263 -19.45 11.68 1.11
C GLY A 263 -17.93 11.70 1.34
N GLN A 264 -17.22 10.62 1.05
CA GLN A 264 -15.77 10.56 1.22
C GLN A 264 -15.03 10.90 -0.08
N ALA A 265 -14.63 12.17 -0.21
CA ALA A 265 -13.90 12.68 -1.37
C ALA A 265 -12.65 11.87 -1.74
N SER A 266 -11.93 11.35 -0.74
CA SER A 266 -10.75 10.50 -0.92
C SER A 266 -11.02 9.25 -1.76
N ASN A 267 -12.21 8.65 -1.68
CA ASN A 267 -12.57 7.45 -2.42
C ASN A 267 -12.87 7.77 -3.90
N TRP A 268 -13.84 8.64 -4.17
CA TRP A 268 -14.27 8.88 -5.55
C TRP A 268 -13.26 9.74 -6.34
N ALA A 269 -12.61 10.73 -5.72
CA ALA A 269 -11.67 11.59 -6.43
C ALA A 269 -10.46 10.82 -6.95
N THR A 270 -10.00 9.82 -6.19
CA THR A 270 -8.83 9.01 -6.57
C THR A 270 -9.16 7.95 -7.60
N ILE A 271 -10.37 7.37 -7.56
CA ILE A 271 -10.89 6.54 -8.64
C ILE A 271 -11.06 7.34 -9.93
N LEU A 272 -11.60 8.57 -9.87
CA LEU A 272 -11.68 9.45 -11.03
C LEU A 272 -10.30 9.79 -11.59
N ALA A 273 -9.33 10.10 -10.73
CA ALA A 273 -7.96 10.38 -11.14
C ALA A 273 -7.32 9.17 -11.86
N ALA A 274 -7.39 7.99 -11.25
CA ALA A 274 -6.85 6.77 -11.85
C ALA A 274 -7.57 6.43 -13.17
N GLY A 275 -8.91 6.53 -13.19
CA GLY A 275 -9.73 6.28 -14.37
C GLY A 275 -9.44 7.27 -15.49
N GLY A 276 -9.26 8.54 -15.15
CA GLY A 276 -8.87 9.60 -16.07
C GLY A 276 -7.50 9.33 -16.70
N VAL A 277 -6.51 8.91 -15.91
CA VAL A 277 -5.20 8.50 -16.43
C VAL A 277 -5.31 7.29 -17.36
N LEU A 278 -6.04 6.24 -16.95
CA LEU A 278 -6.23 5.05 -17.80
C LEU A 278 -6.94 5.39 -19.11
N ALA A 279 -7.99 6.21 -19.06
CA ALA A 279 -8.71 6.68 -20.23
C ALA A 279 -7.82 7.54 -21.14
N TRP A 280 -7.06 8.46 -20.55
CA TRP A 280 -6.09 9.31 -21.26
C TRP A 280 -5.04 8.50 -22.00
N LEU A 281 -4.58 7.41 -21.40
CA LEU A 281 -3.59 6.51 -21.99
C LEU A 281 -4.19 5.59 -23.05
N ARG A 282 -5.47 5.22 -22.95
CA ARG A 282 -6.14 4.31 -23.87
C ARG A 282 -6.65 5.01 -25.12
N TRP A 283 -7.25 6.18 -24.98
CA TRP A 283 -7.98 6.87 -26.04
C TRP A 283 -7.34 8.22 -26.37
N PRO A 284 -6.20 8.25 -27.10
CA PRO A 284 -5.50 9.50 -27.41
C PRO A 284 -6.34 10.49 -28.23
N ARG A 285 -7.30 9.99 -29.02
CA ARG A 285 -8.21 10.82 -29.84
C ARG A 285 -9.19 11.64 -29.00
N LEU A 286 -9.51 11.20 -27.78
CA LEU A 286 -10.45 11.91 -26.89
C LEU A 286 -9.77 13.02 -26.07
N ARG A 287 -8.44 13.11 -26.09
CA ARG A 287 -7.67 14.03 -25.23
C ARG A 287 -8.04 15.48 -25.45
N TRP A 288 -7.98 15.95 -26.70
CA TRP A 288 -8.29 17.34 -27.03
C TRP A 288 -9.76 17.70 -26.74
N PRO A 289 -10.76 16.91 -27.16
CA PRO A 289 -12.15 17.16 -26.75
C PRO A 289 -12.32 17.23 -25.23
N VAL A 290 -11.71 16.32 -24.48
CA VAL A 290 -11.78 16.31 -23.00
C VAL A 290 -11.09 17.54 -22.41
N ILE A 291 -9.92 17.95 -22.90
CA ILE A 291 -9.25 19.18 -22.44
C ILE A 291 -10.15 20.39 -22.69
N VAL A 292 -10.67 20.54 -23.91
CA VAL A 292 -11.53 21.69 -24.27
C VAL A 292 -12.77 21.72 -23.38
N LEU A 293 -13.41 20.57 -23.16
CA LEU A 293 -14.56 20.46 -22.27
C LEU A 293 -14.19 20.84 -20.82
N LEU A 294 -13.10 20.29 -20.27
CA LEU A 294 -12.68 20.58 -18.90
C LEU A 294 -12.32 22.06 -18.73
N VAL A 295 -11.59 22.66 -19.68
CA VAL A 295 -11.26 24.10 -19.66
C VAL A 295 -12.54 24.92 -19.73
N ALA A 296 -13.48 24.61 -20.63
CA ALA A 296 -14.75 25.31 -20.74
C ALA A 296 -15.57 25.23 -19.44
N LEU A 297 -15.64 24.05 -18.80
CA LEU A 297 -16.37 23.85 -17.55
C LEU A 297 -15.67 24.50 -16.33
N ILE A 298 -14.34 24.60 -16.34
CA ILE A 298 -13.57 25.32 -15.30
C ILE A 298 -13.79 26.83 -15.46
N LEU A 299 -13.63 27.36 -16.68
CA LEU A 299 -13.80 28.79 -16.95
C LEU A 299 -15.22 29.28 -16.71
N SER A 300 -16.23 28.42 -16.93
CA SER A 300 -17.63 28.73 -16.60
C SER A 300 -17.95 28.58 -15.10
N GLY A 301 -17.04 28.03 -14.30
CA GLY A 301 -17.28 27.67 -12.90
C GLY A 301 -18.16 26.43 -12.70
N ALA A 302 -18.75 25.88 -13.77
CA ALA A 302 -19.68 24.75 -13.69
C ALA A 302 -19.03 23.49 -13.11
N LEU A 303 -17.76 23.20 -13.47
CA LEU A 303 -17.05 22.04 -12.92
C LEU A 303 -16.80 22.20 -11.43
N THR A 304 -16.33 23.37 -11.00
CA THR A 304 -16.02 23.65 -9.59
C THR A 304 -17.29 23.57 -8.74
N ALA A 305 -18.39 24.18 -9.20
CA ALA A 305 -19.68 24.09 -8.52
C ALA A 305 -20.20 22.66 -8.46
N ALA A 306 -20.16 21.92 -9.58
CA ALA A 306 -20.63 20.53 -9.61
C ALA A 306 -19.80 19.62 -8.68
N ILE A 307 -18.47 19.79 -8.64
CA ILE A 307 -17.60 19.04 -7.73
C ILE A 307 -17.90 19.40 -6.28
N TYR A 308 -18.05 20.70 -5.97
CA TYR A 308 -18.34 21.17 -4.62
C TYR A 308 -19.67 20.59 -4.09
N GLU A 309 -20.74 20.71 -4.88
CA GLU A 309 -22.05 20.16 -4.54
C GLU A 309 -22.03 18.63 -4.46
N PHE A 310 -21.32 17.96 -5.38
CA PHE A 310 -21.18 16.50 -5.32
C PHE A 310 -20.46 16.03 -4.05
N ALA A 311 -19.49 16.81 -3.59
CA ALA A 311 -18.72 16.56 -2.37
C ALA A 311 -19.48 16.90 -1.07
N GLY A 312 -20.73 17.40 -1.14
CA GLY A 312 -21.54 17.75 0.02
C GLY A 312 -21.66 19.26 0.30
N GLY A 313 -21.07 20.10 -0.55
CA GLY A 313 -21.22 21.55 -0.53
C GLY A 313 -20.89 22.19 0.83
N ASP A 314 -21.71 23.16 1.22
CA ASP A 314 -21.52 23.91 2.46
C ASP A 314 -21.59 23.03 3.71
N ALA A 315 -22.38 21.95 3.69
CA ALA A 315 -22.51 21.05 4.83
C ALA A 315 -21.17 20.34 5.13
N GLU A 316 -20.54 19.74 4.11
CA GLU A 316 -19.23 19.10 4.26
C GLU A 316 -18.12 20.13 4.60
N TRP A 317 -18.20 21.33 4.02
CA TRP A 317 -17.25 22.40 4.33
C TRP A 317 -17.29 22.77 5.81
N GLN A 318 -18.49 22.90 6.39
CA GLN A 318 -18.66 23.23 7.81
C GLN A 318 -18.33 22.05 8.73
N GLU A 319 -18.67 20.83 8.33
CA GLU A 319 -18.40 19.62 9.12
C GLU A 319 -16.89 19.32 9.21
N SER A 320 -16.17 19.45 8.09
CA SER A 320 -14.85 18.82 7.92
C SER A 320 -13.87 19.68 7.11
N GLY A 321 -14.33 20.39 6.08
CA GLY A 321 -13.44 21.16 5.19
C GLY A 321 -12.65 22.26 5.90
N GLY A 322 -13.34 23.17 6.59
CA GLY A 322 -12.69 24.30 7.25
C GLY A 322 -11.84 23.89 8.46
N SER A 323 -12.25 22.85 9.20
CA SER A 323 -11.47 22.34 10.34
C SER A 323 -10.15 21.73 9.88
N ARG A 324 -10.13 21.00 8.75
CA ARG A 324 -8.90 20.51 8.13
C ARG A 324 -7.95 21.64 7.74
N MET A 325 -8.45 22.76 7.21
CA MET A 325 -7.61 23.91 6.88
C MET A 325 -6.96 24.53 8.12
N ALA A 326 -7.70 24.64 9.22
CA ALA A 326 -7.15 25.12 10.50
C ALA A 326 -6.06 24.17 11.03
N LEU A 327 -6.28 22.85 10.97
CA LEU A 327 -5.30 21.85 11.39
C LEU A 327 -4.04 21.89 10.52
N ILE A 328 -4.19 21.96 9.18
CA ILE A 328 -3.06 22.12 8.26
C ILE A 328 -2.28 23.40 8.57
N GLY A 329 -2.98 24.53 8.74
CA GLY A 329 -2.37 25.81 9.07
C GLY A 329 -1.50 25.73 10.32
N ARG A 330 -2.01 25.10 11.39
CA ARG A 330 -1.25 24.92 12.63
C ARG A 330 -0.03 24.01 12.47
N VAL A 331 -0.11 22.94 11.68
CA VAL A 331 1.06 22.08 11.42
C VAL A 331 2.12 22.82 10.60
N LEU A 332 1.70 23.61 9.60
CA LEU A 332 2.62 24.44 8.81
C LEU A 332 3.31 25.47 9.70
N GLU A 333 2.55 26.20 10.52
CA GLU A 333 3.05 27.20 11.47
C GLU A 333 4.18 26.66 12.35
N VAL A 334 3.97 25.53 13.02
CA VAL A 334 5.02 24.96 13.89
C VAL A 334 6.20 24.42 13.09
N THR A 335 5.97 23.92 11.87
CA THR A 335 7.03 23.39 11.00
C THR A 335 7.97 24.49 10.51
N LEU A 336 7.49 25.73 10.38
CA LEU A 336 8.32 26.87 9.94
C LEU A 336 9.47 27.19 10.91
N ARG A 337 9.52 26.60 12.10
CA ARG A 337 10.69 26.62 12.99
C ARG A 337 11.91 25.91 12.39
N ASN A 338 11.70 24.89 11.55
CA ASN A 338 12.74 24.22 10.79
C ASN A 338 12.22 23.76 9.41
N PRO A 339 12.09 24.68 8.44
CA PRO A 339 11.44 24.39 7.16
C PRO A 339 12.29 23.53 6.24
N ILE A 340 13.62 23.50 6.40
CA ILE A 340 14.52 22.80 5.48
C ILE A 340 14.52 21.30 5.76
N THR A 341 14.73 20.92 7.02
CA THR A 341 14.84 19.51 7.41
C THR A 341 13.60 18.98 8.13
N GLY A 342 12.65 19.84 8.49
CA GLY A 342 11.48 19.47 9.29
C GLY A 342 11.80 19.40 10.78
N LEU A 343 10.78 19.09 11.58
CA LEU A 343 10.86 19.00 13.04
C LEU A 343 11.32 17.61 13.53
N GLY A 344 11.39 16.63 12.64
CA GLY A 344 11.56 15.22 12.96
C GLY A 344 10.28 14.41 12.76
N PRO A 345 10.38 13.09 12.51
CA PRO A 345 9.23 12.20 12.46
C PRO A 345 8.35 12.35 13.70
N ALA A 346 7.05 12.52 13.48
CA ALA A 346 6.01 12.76 14.49
C ALA A 346 6.17 13.97 15.43
N ALA A 347 7.22 14.77 15.28
CA ALA A 347 7.56 15.84 16.21
C ALA A 347 6.54 16.98 16.24
N TYR A 348 5.86 17.27 15.12
CA TYR A 348 4.96 18.43 15.07
C TYR A 348 3.81 18.35 16.07
N ARG A 349 3.40 17.15 16.52
CA ARG A 349 2.23 17.00 17.40
C ARG A 349 2.46 17.61 18.79
N PRO A 350 3.57 17.31 19.51
CA PRO A 350 3.96 18.05 20.71
C PRO A 350 4.02 19.57 20.51
N TYR A 351 4.68 20.06 19.46
CA TYR A 351 4.78 21.51 19.19
C TYR A 351 3.41 22.14 18.96
N ALA A 352 2.56 21.51 18.15
CA ALA A 352 1.26 22.02 17.78
C ALA A 352 0.27 22.05 18.96
N GLY A 353 0.49 21.20 19.97
CA GLY A 353 -0.31 21.13 21.20
C GLY A 353 0.07 22.15 22.28
N MET A 354 1.13 22.96 22.07
CA MET A 354 1.57 23.98 23.03
C MET A 354 0.67 25.21 23.10
N GLU A 355 -0.11 25.43 22.05
CA GLU A 355 -1.00 26.56 21.94
C GLU A 355 -2.44 26.08 21.80
N PRO A 356 -3.40 26.70 22.50
CA PRO A 356 -4.80 26.40 22.28
C PRO A 356 -5.20 26.57 20.82
N LEU A 357 -6.19 25.80 20.39
CA LEU A 357 -6.79 25.93 19.07
C LEU A 357 -8.24 26.39 19.24
N ALA A 358 -8.59 27.51 18.60
CA ALA A 358 -9.96 27.96 18.47
C ALA A 358 -10.43 27.71 17.03
N TYR A 359 -11.56 27.03 16.86
CA TYR A 359 -12.18 26.86 15.55
C TYR A 359 -13.71 26.79 15.70
N GLY A 360 -14.42 27.65 14.95
CA GLY A 360 -15.86 27.80 15.08
C GLY A 360 -16.25 28.21 16.50
N ARG A 361 -17.14 27.43 17.13
CA ARG A 361 -17.59 27.64 18.52
C ARG A 361 -16.85 26.79 19.56
N ALA A 362 -15.77 26.13 19.15
CA ALA A 362 -15.02 25.21 20.00
C ALA A 362 -13.61 25.75 20.29
N PHE A 363 -13.15 25.45 21.50
CA PHE A 363 -11.85 25.87 22.01
C PHE A 363 -11.17 24.68 22.69
N TRP A 364 -10.01 24.29 22.19
CA TRP A 364 -9.23 23.18 22.70
C TRP A 364 -7.97 23.71 23.38
N ILE A 365 -7.86 23.48 24.68
CA ILE A 365 -6.73 23.96 25.50
C ILE A 365 -5.42 23.23 25.13
N ALA A 366 -5.49 21.90 24.94
CA ALA A 366 -4.35 21.06 24.56
C ALA A 366 -4.73 20.21 23.34
N PRO A 367 -4.78 20.80 22.13
CA PRO A 367 -5.31 20.14 20.95
C PRO A 367 -4.42 18.99 20.48
N GLN A 368 -5.06 17.89 20.09
CA GLN A 368 -4.40 16.69 19.57
C GLN A 368 -4.33 16.73 18.04
N ILE A 369 -3.41 17.55 17.53
CA ILE A 369 -3.40 17.94 16.12
C ILE A 369 -2.84 16.84 15.22
N ASN A 370 -3.48 16.68 14.06
CA ASN A 370 -2.97 15.95 12.92
C ASN A 370 -3.39 16.70 11.64
N SER A 371 -2.57 16.67 10.58
CA SER A 371 -2.82 17.52 9.41
C SER A 371 -3.92 16.98 8.49
N HIS A 372 -4.27 15.69 8.60
CA HIS A 372 -5.05 14.98 7.59
C HIS A 372 -4.53 15.23 6.15
N ASN A 373 -3.22 15.33 5.96
CA ASN A 373 -2.62 15.57 4.65
C ASN A 373 -1.18 15.06 4.59
N ASN A 374 -0.93 14.06 3.73
CA ASN A 374 0.36 13.40 3.68
C ASN A 374 1.51 14.31 3.23
N TYR A 375 1.24 15.36 2.45
CA TYR A 375 2.26 16.33 2.03
C TYR A 375 2.66 17.26 3.17
N VAL A 376 1.68 17.70 3.96
CA VAL A 376 1.92 18.53 5.15
C VAL A 376 2.66 17.70 6.20
N ASP A 377 2.28 16.43 6.38
CA ASP A 377 3.00 15.50 7.25
C ASP A 377 4.45 15.31 6.79
N LEU A 378 4.68 15.02 5.50
CA LEU A 378 6.03 14.90 4.95
C LEU A 378 6.85 16.17 5.19
N PHE A 379 6.29 17.35 4.89
CA PHE A 379 6.97 18.61 5.16
C PHE A 379 7.31 18.79 6.64
N SER A 380 6.39 18.45 7.54
CA SER A 380 6.64 18.51 8.99
C SER A 380 7.71 17.52 9.46
N HIS A 381 7.74 16.33 8.86
CA HIS A 381 8.64 15.25 9.26
C HIS A 381 10.06 15.44 8.72
N VAL A 382 10.21 15.91 7.48
CA VAL A 382 11.48 15.90 6.74
C VAL A 382 11.78 17.19 5.97
N GLY A 383 10.94 18.22 6.12
CA GLY A 383 11.13 19.54 5.55
C GLY A 383 11.02 19.59 4.03
N LEU A 384 11.42 20.72 3.46
CA LEU A 384 11.51 20.90 2.01
C LEU A 384 12.50 19.91 1.37
N LEU A 385 13.55 19.52 2.10
CA LEU A 385 14.52 18.52 1.64
C LEU A 385 13.82 17.19 1.35
N GLY A 386 13.13 16.63 2.35
CA GLY A 386 12.46 15.35 2.17
C GLY A 386 11.26 15.43 1.23
N LEU A 387 10.49 16.53 1.24
CA LEU A 387 9.42 16.73 0.26
C LEU A 387 9.96 16.72 -1.18
N THR A 388 11.09 17.39 -1.43
CA THR A 388 11.75 17.39 -2.75
C THR A 388 12.24 15.99 -3.13
N LEU A 389 12.82 15.24 -2.19
CA LEU A 389 13.28 13.86 -2.43
C LEU A 389 12.10 12.92 -2.72
N PHE A 390 10.98 13.07 -2.03
CA PHE A 390 9.75 12.33 -2.31
C PHE A 390 9.19 12.70 -3.70
N THR A 391 9.14 13.98 -4.05
CA THR A 391 8.70 14.42 -5.39
C THR A 391 9.62 13.87 -6.47
N TRP A 392 10.94 13.86 -6.26
CA TRP A 392 11.88 13.23 -7.18
C TRP A 392 11.60 11.73 -7.32
N PHE A 393 11.40 11.00 -6.22
CA PHE A 393 10.99 9.59 -6.27
C PHE A 393 9.69 9.39 -7.08
N ALA A 394 8.67 10.21 -6.82
CA ALA A 394 7.38 10.12 -7.50
C ALA A 394 7.50 10.36 -9.01
N VAL A 395 8.32 11.32 -9.42
CA VAL A 395 8.64 11.59 -10.83
C VAL A 395 9.38 10.41 -11.47
N GLU A 396 10.35 9.80 -10.77
CA GLU A 396 11.08 8.64 -11.28
C GLU A 396 10.16 7.42 -11.47
N VAL A 397 9.19 7.19 -10.59
CA VAL A 397 8.17 6.14 -10.77
C VAL A 397 7.35 6.38 -12.05
N VAL A 398 6.88 7.61 -12.26
CA VAL A 398 6.15 7.98 -13.49
C VAL A 398 7.03 7.78 -14.72
N HIS A 399 8.29 8.24 -14.66
CA HIS A 399 9.24 8.15 -15.75
C HIS A 399 9.53 6.68 -16.10
N SER A 400 9.76 5.82 -15.10
CA SER A 400 9.90 4.37 -15.26
C SER A 400 8.66 3.76 -15.92
N ALA A 401 7.45 4.06 -15.43
CA ALA A 401 6.21 3.55 -16.00
C ALA A 401 6.03 3.98 -17.48
N VAL A 402 6.34 5.24 -17.81
CA VAL A 402 6.26 5.76 -19.18
C VAL A 402 7.26 5.07 -20.11
N ARG A 403 8.50 4.83 -19.66
CA ARG A 403 9.49 4.05 -20.42
C ARG A 403 9.01 2.61 -20.64
N LEU A 404 8.55 1.94 -19.59
CA LEU A 404 8.02 0.58 -19.66
C LEU A 404 6.81 0.48 -20.58
N ARG A 405 5.93 1.49 -20.61
CA ARG A 405 4.76 1.51 -21.52
C ARG A 405 5.17 1.54 -22.99
N ARG A 406 6.30 2.15 -23.33
CA ARG A 406 6.82 2.15 -24.72
C ARG A 406 7.30 0.75 -25.12
N ARG A 407 7.80 -0.01 -24.14
CA ARG A 407 8.34 -1.37 -24.26
C ARG A 407 7.22 -2.43 -24.28
N PHE A 408 6.30 -2.39 -23.32
CA PHE A 408 5.21 -3.35 -23.16
C PHE A 408 3.91 -2.76 -23.68
N ARG A 409 3.50 -3.19 -24.89
CA ARG A 409 2.33 -2.63 -25.60
C ARG A 409 1.08 -3.50 -25.57
N THR A 410 1.24 -4.80 -25.32
CA THR A 410 0.16 -5.80 -25.31
C THR A 410 0.29 -6.73 -24.11
N GLY A 411 -0.74 -7.56 -23.91
CA GLY A 411 -0.76 -8.60 -22.87
C GLY A 411 -0.76 -8.08 -21.44
N PHE A 412 -0.35 -8.95 -20.53
CA PHE A 412 -0.38 -8.71 -19.08
C PHE A 412 0.48 -7.52 -18.67
N ALA A 413 1.73 -7.45 -19.13
CA ALA A 413 2.66 -6.38 -18.77
C ALA A 413 2.14 -4.98 -19.19
N ALA A 414 1.51 -4.86 -20.36
CA ALA A 414 0.88 -3.60 -20.76
C ALA A 414 -0.27 -3.22 -19.83
N GLY A 415 -1.13 -4.18 -19.46
CA GLY A 415 -2.16 -3.99 -18.44
C GLY A 415 -1.59 -3.50 -17.11
N TYR A 416 -0.50 -4.13 -16.66
CA TYR A 416 0.13 -3.85 -15.37
C TYR A 416 0.75 -2.47 -15.32
N VAL A 417 1.54 -2.10 -16.33
CA VAL A 417 2.24 -0.81 -16.37
C VAL A 417 1.23 0.35 -16.39
N ASN A 418 0.19 0.27 -17.21
CA ASN A 418 -0.83 1.32 -17.27
C ASN A 418 -1.66 1.36 -15.97
N ALA A 419 -1.99 0.20 -15.38
CA ALA A 419 -2.62 0.11 -14.06
C ALA A 419 -1.80 0.85 -13.00
N MET A 420 -0.50 0.56 -12.91
CA MET A 420 0.37 1.16 -11.88
C MET A 420 0.61 2.65 -12.09
N LEU A 421 0.65 3.11 -13.34
CA LEU A 421 0.69 4.55 -13.62
C LEU A 421 -0.60 5.25 -13.15
N GLY A 422 -1.78 4.65 -13.40
CA GLY A 422 -3.05 5.16 -12.89
C GLY A 422 -3.12 5.13 -11.36
N ALA A 423 -2.72 4.02 -10.74
CA ALA A 423 -2.68 3.85 -9.29
C ALA A 423 -1.75 4.87 -8.63
N TRP A 424 -0.55 5.10 -9.19
CA TRP A 424 0.42 6.02 -8.63
C TRP A 424 -0.04 7.48 -8.71
N VAL A 425 -0.58 7.92 -9.85
CA VAL A 425 -1.15 9.27 -9.96
C VAL A 425 -2.35 9.43 -9.02
N GLY A 426 -3.23 8.43 -8.94
CA GLY A 426 -4.33 8.43 -7.98
C GLY A 426 -3.84 8.46 -6.52
N ALA A 427 -2.72 7.80 -6.20
CA ALA A 427 -2.12 7.79 -4.86
C ALA A 427 -1.54 9.16 -4.48
N LEU A 428 -0.89 9.85 -5.43
CA LEU A 428 -0.42 11.23 -5.21
C LEU A 428 -1.59 12.17 -4.94
N ILE A 429 -2.70 12.03 -5.66
CA ILE A 429 -3.92 12.81 -5.38
C ILE A 429 -4.54 12.41 -4.03
N LEU A 430 -4.52 11.12 -3.69
CA LEU A 430 -5.03 10.60 -2.42
C LEU A 430 -4.34 11.24 -1.21
N MET A 431 -3.04 11.53 -1.33
CA MET A 431 -2.23 12.17 -0.29
C MET A 431 -2.70 13.59 0.08
N LEU A 432 -3.52 14.24 -0.76
CA LEU A 432 -4.12 15.55 -0.46
C LEU A 432 -5.27 15.44 0.55
N PHE A 433 -5.93 14.28 0.64
CA PHE A 433 -7.17 14.11 1.41
C PHE A 433 -6.98 13.53 2.81
N ALA A 434 -5.92 12.73 3.00
CA ALA A 434 -5.45 12.26 4.30
C ALA A 434 -4.03 11.68 4.20
N ASP A 435 -3.53 11.18 5.31
CA ASP A 435 -2.29 10.43 5.43
C ASP A 435 -2.42 8.97 4.96
N TRP A 436 -3.00 8.71 3.79
CA TRP A 436 -3.34 7.35 3.36
C TRP A 436 -2.16 6.53 2.82
N ILE A 437 -1.15 7.15 2.20
CA ILE A 437 -0.06 6.44 1.48
C ILE A 437 1.20 6.32 2.35
N LEU A 438 1.42 7.30 3.22
CA LEU A 438 2.50 7.30 4.23
C LEU A 438 1.91 7.68 5.60
N PRO A 439 1.14 6.77 6.24
CA PRO A 439 0.35 7.13 7.41
C PRO A 439 1.10 7.80 8.55
N PHE A 440 0.43 8.76 9.16
CA PHE A 440 0.87 9.42 10.37
C PHE A 440 0.50 8.58 11.58
N VAL A 441 1.47 8.30 12.44
CA VAL A 441 1.37 7.37 13.57
C VAL A 441 0.25 7.73 14.56
N TYR A 442 -0.10 9.01 14.66
CA TYR A 442 -1.19 9.50 15.51
C TYR A 442 -2.51 9.81 14.78
N ASN A 443 -2.63 9.40 13.51
CA ASN A 443 -3.88 9.46 12.78
C ASN A 443 -4.27 8.08 12.24
N ILE A 444 -3.97 7.75 10.98
CA ILE A 444 -4.34 6.45 10.41
C ILE A 444 -3.30 5.37 10.79
N GLY A 445 -2.03 5.76 10.93
CA GLY A 445 -0.93 4.96 11.48
C GLY A 445 -0.71 3.59 10.81
N PHE A 446 -0.19 2.64 11.59
CA PHE A 446 0.04 1.27 11.13
C PHE A 446 -1.22 0.53 10.70
N PRO A 447 -2.40 0.73 11.32
CA PRO A 447 -3.63 0.27 10.71
C PRO A 447 -3.68 0.72 9.26
N GLY A 448 -3.60 2.02 8.96
CA GLY A 448 -3.55 2.58 7.60
C GLY A 448 -2.53 1.92 6.68
N PHE A 449 -1.34 1.63 7.23
CA PHE A 449 -0.25 1.03 6.48
C PHE A 449 -0.67 -0.28 5.79
N GLN A 450 -1.55 -1.07 6.43
CA GLN A 450 -2.08 -2.34 5.90
C GLN A 450 -2.68 -2.23 4.48
N ALA A 451 -3.34 -1.12 4.15
CA ALA A 451 -3.86 -0.91 2.79
C ALA A 451 -2.81 -0.29 1.86
N SER A 452 -2.06 0.69 2.37
CA SER A 452 -1.06 1.42 1.58
C SER A 452 0.13 0.54 1.13
N VAL A 453 0.51 -0.46 1.94
CA VAL A 453 1.61 -1.38 1.65
C VAL A 453 1.40 -2.12 0.34
N LEU A 454 0.15 -2.40 -0.02
CA LEU A 454 -0.20 -3.03 -1.29
C LEU A 454 0.07 -2.09 -2.46
N VAL A 455 -0.20 -0.79 -2.31
CA VAL A 455 0.15 0.20 -3.35
C VAL A 455 1.67 0.23 -3.55
N TRP A 456 2.45 0.31 -2.47
CA TRP A 456 3.91 0.29 -2.54
C TRP A 456 4.46 -1.00 -3.16
N LEU A 457 3.94 -2.16 -2.75
CA LEU A 457 4.28 -3.47 -3.30
C LEU A 457 4.05 -3.52 -4.81
N PHE A 458 2.86 -3.10 -5.27
CA PHE A 458 2.49 -3.16 -6.67
C PHE A 458 3.22 -2.11 -7.52
N VAL A 459 3.48 -0.91 -6.99
CA VAL A 459 4.32 0.07 -7.70
C VAL A 459 5.76 -0.45 -7.84
N GLY A 460 6.26 -1.20 -6.84
CA GLY A 460 7.56 -1.89 -6.91
C GLY A 460 7.68 -2.93 -8.02
N GLY A 461 6.56 -3.50 -8.48
CA GLY A 461 6.56 -4.41 -9.62
C GLY A 461 6.90 -3.74 -10.95
N LEU A 462 6.83 -2.40 -11.05
CA LEU A 462 7.40 -1.68 -12.19
C LEU A 462 8.91 -1.89 -12.27
N VAL A 463 9.61 -1.83 -11.12
CA VAL A 463 11.06 -2.08 -11.06
C VAL A 463 11.37 -3.52 -11.48
N ALA A 464 10.54 -4.50 -11.08
CA ALA A 464 10.69 -5.87 -11.53
C ALA A 464 10.59 -6.00 -13.06
N LEU A 465 9.64 -5.31 -13.70
CA LEU A 465 9.52 -5.28 -15.16
C LEU A 465 10.70 -4.57 -15.86
N GLU A 466 11.35 -3.60 -15.21
CA GLU A 466 12.59 -2.99 -15.74
C GLU A 466 13.70 -4.04 -15.91
N GLN A 467 13.77 -5.02 -15.01
CA GLN A 467 14.82 -6.04 -14.99
C GLN A 467 14.59 -7.20 -15.97
N LEU A 468 13.35 -7.43 -16.42
CA LEU A 468 13.07 -8.56 -17.30
C LEU A 468 13.75 -8.37 -18.67
N PRO A 469 14.30 -9.43 -19.30
CA PRO A 469 14.87 -9.36 -20.66
C PRO A 469 13.83 -9.01 -21.74
N MET A 470 14.28 -8.43 -22.85
CA MET A 470 13.42 -8.24 -24.03
C MET A 470 13.04 -9.61 -24.60
N GLY A 471 11.75 -9.99 -24.54
CA GLY A 471 11.24 -11.23 -25.16
C GLY A 471 10.45 -12.17 -24.24
N GLN A 472 10.47 -11.98 -22.91
CA GLN A 472 9.70 -12.83 -21.99
C GLN A 472 8.20 -12.49 -21.88
N GLY A 473 7.74 -11.41 -22.52
CA GLY A 473 6.33 -10.97 -22.51
C GLY A 473 5.49 -11.44 -23.70
N ALA A 474 5.93 -12.47 -24.42
CA ALA A 474 5.26 -13.00 -25.62
C ALA A 474 4.88 -14.49 -25.52
N GLY A 475 4.80 -15.05 -24.29
CA GLY A 475 4.42 -16.44 -24.03
C GLY A 475 3.01 -16.61 -23.48
#